data_AF-A0A9Q0PHX4-F1
#
_entry.id   AF-A0A9Q0PHX4-F1
#
_cell.length_a   1.000
_cell.length_b   1.000
_cell.length_c   1.000
_cell.angle_alpha   90.00
_cell.angle_beta   90.00
_cell.angle_gamma   90.00
#
_symmetry.space_group_name_H-M   'P 1'
#
loop_
_entity.id
_entity.type
_entity.pdbx_description
1 polymer ?
#
loop_
_entity_poly.entity_id
_entity_poly.type
_entity_poly.pdbx_seq_one_letter_code
_entity_poly.pdbx_strand_id
1 'polypeptide(L)'
;MTVHPITMKPKPHKRSNKTRFQKPPPAAAEEEAESQSDYAFKITKTAVSQICQSVGFRFTQHSALETLTHITTLYLQTLARTAVSYSNASNRTQSNIFDIINSLHDMSSVQGFTGGSTLHCNSSGIGLLRSGVLKDIKSFVEFSDEIPFAKPIPRGNPISLRRNSIPLEIDELDSRGLHIPRWLSRFPDESSYKNCGVRWEKRREGELGLVGEF
;
A
#
# COMPACT_ATOMS: atom_id res chain seq x y z
N MET A 1 66.54 37.40 -53.61
CA MET A 1 66.13 36.39 -52.62
C MET A 1 66.05 37.09 -51.26
N THR A 2 64.90 37.67 -50.97
CA THR A 2 64.63 38.43 -49.75
C THR A 2 63.91 37.51 -48.77
N VAL A 3 64.58 37.19 -47.66
CA VAL A 3 64.06 36.31 -46.60
C VAL A 3 63.38 37.19 -45.56
N HIS A 4 62.06 37.08 -45.42
CA HIS A 4 61.31 37.79 -44.38
C HIS A 4 61.39 37.02 -43.05
N PRO A 5 61.78 37.65 -41.93
CA PRO A 5 61.75 37.01 -40.62
C PRO A 5 60.33 36.98 -40.03
N ILE A 6 59.97 35.82 -39.47
CA ILE A 6 58.68 35.55 -38.81
C ILE A 6 58.70 36.14 -37.40
N THR A 7 58.00 37.25 -37.20
CA THR A 7 57.71 37.82 -35.86
C THR A 7 56.48 37.15 -35.25
N MET A 8 56.67 36.36 -34.19
CA MET A 8 55.58 35.78 -33.41
C MET A 8 54.95 36.84 -32.48
N LYS A 9 53.62 37.00 -32.55
CA LYS A 9 52.86 37.83 -31.60
C LYS A 9 52.35 36.99 -30.42
N PRO A 10 52.46 37.47 -29.17
CA PRO A 10 51.96 36.76 -28.00
C PRO A 10 50.42 36.74 -27.94
N LYS A 11 49.86 35.62 -27.49
CA LYS A 11 48.40 35.39 -27.33
C LYS A 11 47.83 36.29 -26.23
N PRO A 12 46.73 37.02 -26.46
CA PRO A 12 46.04 37.72 -25.38
C PRO A 12 45.23 36.75 -24.50
N HIS A 13 45.42 36.87 -23.19
CA HIS A 13 44.68 36.18 -22.13
C HIS A 13 43.16 36.40 -22.26
N LYS A 14 42.38 35.32 -22.42
CA LYS A 14 40.92 35.37 -22.21
C LYS A 14 40.64 35.40 -20.70
N ARG A 15 40.08 36.53 -20.23
CA ARG A 15 39.53 36.68 -18.87
C ARG A 15 38.47 35.59 -18.63
N SER A 16 38.64 34.81 -17.57
CA SER A 16 37.61 33.91 -17.06
C SER A 16 36.46 34.75 -16.50
N ASN A 17 35.31 34.76 -17.20
CA ASN A 17 34.08 35.26 -16.61
C ASN A 17 33.61 34.20 -15.61
N LYS A 18 33.79 34.50 -14.32
CA LYS A 18 33.24 33.71 -13.22
C LYS A 18 31.74 33.95 -13.18
N THR A 19 30.98 33.19 -13.96
CA THR A 19 29.53 33.15 -13.85
C THR A 19 29.20 32.64 -12.46
N ARG A 20 28.70 33.53 -11.61
CA ARG A 20 28.12 33.19 -10.31
C ARG A 20 26.96 32.25 -10.59
N PHE A 21 27.19 30.94 -10.47
CA PHE A 21 26.10 29.98 -10.36
C PHE A 21 25.26 30.45 -9.18
N GLN A 22 24.10 31.02 -9.50
CA GLN A 22 23.05 31.18 -8.50
C GLN A 22 22.69 29.77 -8.08
N LYS A 23 23.01 29.45 -6.83
CA LYS A 23 22.54 28.25 -6.16
C LYS A 23 21.02 28.25 -6.34
N PRO A 24 20.42 27.25 -7.02
CA PRO A 24 18.96 27.15 -7.05
C PRO A 24 18.46 27.13 -5.61
N PRO A 25 17.30 27.75 -5.32
CA PRO A 25 16.73 27.74 -3.98
C PRO A 25 16.66 26.29 -3.49
N PRO A 26 16.90 26.04 -2.19
CA PRO A 26 16.79 24.69 -1.67
C PRO A 26 15.39 24.21 -2.05
N ALA A 27 15.33 23.19 -2.90
CA ALA A 27 14.12 22.43 -3.12
C ALA A 27 13.59 22.17 -1.72
N ALA A 28 12.39 22.70 -1.45
CA ALA A 28 11.64 22.31 -0.29
C ALA A 28 11.78 20.80 -0.21
N ALA A 29 12.18 20.31 0.95
CA ALA A 29 12.12 18.89 1.24
C ALA A 29 10.67 18.49 0.97
N GLU A 30 10.42 17.97 -0.23
CA GLU A 30 9.29 17.12 -0.54
C GLU A 30 9.58 15.86 0.26
N GLU A 31 9.30 15.93 1.55
CA GLU A 31 8.88 14.78 2.30
C GLU A 31 7.52 14.42 1.67
N GLU A 32 7.58 13.78 0.50
CA GLU A 32 6.42 13.16 -0.13
C GLU A 32 5.80 12.30 0.95
N ALA A 33 4.58 12.64 1.36
CA ALA A 33 3.78 11.78 2.20
C ALA A 33 3.59 10.48 1.40
N GLU A 34 4.49 9.52 1.65
CA GLU A 34 4.52 8.24 0.98
C GLU A 34 3.13 7.62 1.13
N SER A 35 2.40 7.53 0.03
CA SER A 35 1.06 6.95 0.07
C SER A 35 1.16 5.56 0.67
N GLN A 36 0.19 5.15 1.51
CA GLN A 36 0.22 3.81 2.12
C GLN A 36 0.39 2.69 1.08
N SER A 37 -0.10 2.91 -0.15
CA SER A 37 0.11 2.04 -1.30
C SER A 37 1.57 1.98 -1.76
N ASP A 38 2.29 3.10 -1.80
CA ASP A 38 3.70 3.13 -2.19
C ASP A 38 4.57 2.42 -1.13
N TYR A 39 4.30 2.67 0.15
CA TYR A 39 4.96 1.96 1.25
C TYR A 39 4.75 0.44 1.17
N ALA A 40 3.49 -0.01 0.99
CA ALA A 40 3.16 -1.43 0.86
C ALA A 40 3.81 -2.06 -0.39
N PHE A 41 3.89 -1.32 -1.49
CA PHE A 41 4.56 -1.75 -2.70
C PHE A 41 6.06 -1.94 -2.49
N LYS A 42 6.74 -1.00 -1.80
CA LYS A 42 8.17 -1.12 -1.46
C LYS A 42 8.47 -2.28 -0.53
N ILE A 43 7.60 -2.55 0.46
CA ILE A 43 7.72 -3.77 1.29
C ILE A 43 7.60 -5.02 0.42
N THR A 44 6.59 -5.07 -0.45
CA THR A 44 6.37 -6.22 -1.34
C THR A 44 7.58 -6.42 -2.27
N LYS A 45 8.13 -5.34 -2.82
CA LYS A 45 9.35 -5.35 -3.66
C LYS A 45 10.55 -5.92 -2.90
N THR A 46 10.67 -5.57 -1.62
CA THR A 46 11.72 -6.10 -0.74
C THR A 46 11.57 -7.61 -0.55
N ALA A 47 10.34 -8.08 -0.24
CA ALA A 47 10.05 -9.51 -0.10
C ALA A 47 10.34 -10.29 -1.39
N VAL A 48 9.91 -9.77 -2.54
CA VAL A 48 10.19 -10.39 -3.85
C VAL A 48 11.69 -10.44 -4.12
N SER A 49 12.44 -9.38 -3.80
CA SER A 49 13.90 -9.39 -3.93
C SER A 49 14.55 -10.46 -3.05
N GLN A 50 14.09 -10.62 -1.82
CA GLN A 50 14.58 -11.66 -0.90
C GLN A 50 14.31 -13.07 -1.44
N ILE A 51 13.12 -13.31 -2.00
CA ILE A 51 12.79 -14.58 -2.66
C ILE A 51 13.69 -14.82 -3.88
N CYS A 52 13.93 -13.83 -4.73
CA CYS A 52 14.85 -13.98 -5.84
C CYS A 52 16.26 -14.34 -5.36
N GLN A 53 16.75 -13.70 -4.29
CA GLN A 53 18.06 -14.03 -3.71
C GLN A 53 18.10 -15.44 -3.14
N SER A 54 17.02 -15.91 -2.50
CA SER A 54 16.92 -17.27 -1.93
C SER A 54 16.99 -18.36 -2.99
N VAL A 55 16.40 -18.10 -4.16
CA VAL A 55 16.44 -19.00 -5.32
C VAL A 55 17.83 -18.98 -6.00
N GLY A 56 18.70 -18.03 -5.65
CA GLY A 56 20.09 -17.96 -6.11
C GLY A 56 20.39 -16.84 -7.12
N PHE A 57 19.43 -15.94 -7.40
CA PHE A 57 19.68 -14.81 -8.28
C PHE A 57 20.60 -13.77 -7.62
N ARG A 58 21.72 -13.46 -8.29
CA ARG A 58 22.71 -12.46 -7.81
C ARG A 58 22.42 -11.05 -8.31
N PHE A 59 21.78 -10.94 -9.47
CA PHE A 59 21.44 -9.67 -10.11
C PHE A 59 20.04 -9.75 -10.70
N THR A 60 19.32 -8.64 -10.66
CA THR A 60 17.97 -8.51 -11.24
C THR A 60 17.89 -7.21 -12.02
N GLN A 61 17.32 -7.25 -13.21
CA GLN A 61 16.95 -6.02 -13.92
C GLN A 61 15.85 -5.29 -13.12
N HIS A 62 15.95 -3.96 -13.03
CA HIS A 62 15.00 -3.17 -12.24
C HIS A 62 13.55 -3.36 -12.70
N SER A 63 13.31 -3.27 -14.01
CA SER A 63 11.98 -3.45 -14.62
C SER A 63 11.40 -4.84 -14.37
N ALA A 64 12.23 -5.89 -14.41
CA ALA A 64 11.79 -7.25 -14.11
C ALA A 64 11.37 -7.40 -12.65
N LEU A 65 12.15 -6.85 -11.71
CA LEU A 65 11.81 -6.89 -10.28
C LEU A 65 10.52 -6.13 -9.98
N GLU A 66 10.31 -4.97 -10.62
CA GLU A 66 9.05 -4.22 -10.51
C GLU A 66 7.86 -4.97 -11.08
N THR A 67 8.04 -5.61 -12.24
CA THR A 67 6.99 -6.40 -12.88
C THR A 67 6.60 -7.60 -12.01
N LEU A 68 7.59 -8.33 -11.46
CA LEU A 68 7.33 -9.41 -10.51
C LEU A 68 6.61 -8.91 -9.27
N THR A 69 7.02 -7.76 -8.72
CA THR A 69 6.34 -7.13 -7.58
C THR A 69 4.87 -6.84 -7.91
N HIS A 70 4.60 -6.27 -9.09
CA HIS A 70 3.24 -5.97 -9.52
C HIS A 70 2.41 -7.26 -9.67
N ILE A 71 2.95 -8.31 -10.30
CA ILE A 71 2.30 -9.61 -10.40
C ILE A 71 2.01 -10.20 -9.02
N THR A 72 2.95 -10.13 -8.08
CA THR A 72 2.75 -10.58 -6.69
C THR A 72 1.63 -9.81 -6.01
N THR A 73 1.54 -8.49 -6.18
CA THR A 73 0.44 -7.70 -5.60
C THR A 73 -0.92 -8.09 -6.19
N LEU A 74 -1.00 -8.32 -7.50
CA LEU A 74 -2.22 -8.78 -8.17
C LEU A 74 -2.62 -10.19 -7.71
N TYR A 75 -1.65 -11.08 -7.51
CA TYR A 75 -1.89 -12.42 -6.98
C TYR A 75 -2.50 -12.35 -5.58
N LEU A 76 -1.89 -11.60 -4.66
CA LEU A 76 -2.39 -11.42 -3.29
C LEU A 76 -3.78 -10.76 -3.25
N GLN A 77 -4.01 -9.76 -4.11
CA GLN A 77 -5.30 -9.08 -4.22
C GLN A 77 -6.38 -10.04 -4.74
N THR A 78 -6.05 -10.85 -5.74
CA THR A 78 -6.97 -11.85 -6.30
C THR A 78 -7.32 -12.87 -5.22
N LEU A 79 -6.32 -13.45 -4.56
CA LEU A 79 -6.48 -14.40 -3.44
C LEU A 79 -7.40 -13.84 -2.34
N ALA A 80 -7.16 -12.60 -1.92
CA ALA A 80 -7.97 -11.97 -0.88
C ALA A 80 -9.42 -11.74 -1.34
N ARG A 81 -9.63 -11.30 -2.59
CA ARG A 81 -10.97 -11.08 -3.15
C ARG A 81 -11.76 -12.38 -3.26
N THR A 82 -11.15 -13.45 -3.75
CA THR A 82 -11.79 -14.77 -3.84
C THR A 82 -12.11 -15.35 -2.47
N ALA A 83 -11.22 -15.20 -1.47
CA ALA A 83 -11.51 -15.58 -0.09
C ALA A 83 -12.71 -14.80 0.49
N VAL A 84 -12.82 -13.50 0.20
CA VAL A 84 -13.99 -12.68 0.60
C VAL A 84 -15.26 -13.17 -0.11
N SER A 85 -15.17 -13.53 -1.39
CA SER A 85 -16.31 -14.10 -2.12
C SER A 85 -16.81 -15.41 -1.47
N TYR A 86 -15.91 -16.29 -1.04
CA TYR A 86 -16.27 -17.53 -0.32
C TYR A 86 -16.88 -17.28 1.06
N SER A 87 -16.36 -16.32 1.83
CA SER A 87 -16.98 -15.95 3.11
C SER A 87 -18.37 -15.38 2.91
N ASN A 88 -18.55 -14.51 1.90
CA ASN A 88 -19.83 -13.92 1.56
C ASN A 88 -20.84 -14.97 1.10
N ALA A 89 -20.42 -15.94 0.27
CA ALA A 89 -21.25 -17.08 -0.14
C ALA A 89 -21.70 -17.95 1.04
N SER A 90 -20.94 -17.92 2.15
CA SER A 90 -21.28 -18.57 3.42
C SER A 90 -22.08 -17.67 4.38
N ASN A 91 -22.57 -16.51 3.93
CA ASN A 91 -23.23 -15.47 4.75
C ASN A 91 -22.38 -14.96 5.92
N ARG A 92 -21.04 -14.95 5.76
CA ARG A 92 -20.08 -14.42 6.74
C ARG A 92 -19.38 -13.20 6.18
N THR A 93 -19.16 -12.20 7.05
CA THR A 93 -18.40 -10.99 6.70
C THR A 93 -16.89 -11.13 6.92
N GLN A 94 -16.49 -12.09 7.75
CA GLN A 94 -15.08 -12.36 8.06
C GLN A 94 -14.62 -13.63 7.34
N SER A 95 -13.54 -13.52 6.59
CA SER A 95 -12.87 -14.65 5.96
C SER A 95 -12.12 -15.48 7.00
N ASN A 96 -12.22 -16.80 6.88
CA ASN A 96 -11.49 -17.75 7.71
C ASN A 96 -10.48 -18.54 6.86
N ILE A 97 -9.76 -19.47 7.50
CA ILE A 97 -8.76 -20.29 6.82
C ILE A 97 -9.34 -21.15 5.68
N PHE A 98 -10.57 -21.66 5.81
CA PHE A 98 -11.21 -22.46 4.76
C PHE A 98 -11.53 -21.64 3.51
N ASP A 99 -11.89 -20.36 3.68
CA ASP A 99 -12.12 -19.45 2.56
C ASP A 99 -10.82 -19.19 1.77
N ILE A 100 -9.69 -19.04 2.48
CA ILE A 100 -8.37 -18.90 1.87
C ILE A 100 -7.97 -20.20 1.16
N ILE A 101 -8.23 -21.36 1.76
CA ILE A 101 -7.94 -22.67 1.14
C ILE A 101 -8.74 -22.86 -0.15
N ASN A 102 -10.05 -22.56 -0.12
CA ASN A 102 -10.89 -22.61 -1.33
C ASN A 102 -10.38 -21.63 -2.39
N SER A 103 -9.98 -20.43 -1.97
CA SER A 103 -9.36 -19.45 -2.87
C SER A 103 -8.08 -19.96 -3.53
N LEU A 104 -7.20 -20.65 -2.80
CA LEU A 104 -5.99 -21.25 -3.36
C LEU A 104 -6.35 -22.34 -4.38
N HIS A 105 -7.36 -23.16 -4.08
CA HIS A 105 -7.82 -24.20 -5.00
C HIS A 105 -8.40 -23.64 -6.30
N ASP A 106 -9.20 -22.57 -6.21
CA ASP A 106 -9.78 -21.90 -7.38
C ASP A 106 -8.69 -21.33 -8.28
N MET A 107 -7.70 -20.65 -7.71
CA MET A 107 -6.57 -20.09 -8.46
C MET A 107 -5.68 -21.18 -9.08
N SER A 108 -5.51 -22.31 -8.42
CA SER A 108 -4.77 -23.47 -8.96
C SER A 108 -5.59 -24.33 -9.92
N SER A 109 -6.90 -24.11 -10.04
CA SER A 109 -7.81 -24.92 -10.86
C SER A 109 -7.43 -24.87 -12.35
N VAL A 110 -7.00 -23.70 -12.84
CA VAL A 110 -6.58 -23.51 -14.24
C VAL A 110 -5.40 -24.40 -14.61
N GLN A 111 -4.43 -24.57 -13.70
CA GLN A 111 -3.26 -25.42 -13.94
C GLN A 111 -3.49 -26.88 -13.50
N GLY A 112 -4.50 -27.10 -12.65
CA GLY A 112 -4.76 -28.37 -11.98
C GLY A 112 -3.74 -28.65 -10.87
N PHE A 113 -4.13 -29.50 -9.93
CA PHE A 113 -3.23 -29.98 -8.89
C PHE A 113 -3.61 -31.39 -8.44
N THR A 114 -2.65 -32.08 -7.81
CA THR A 114 -2.82 -33.46 -7.37
C THR A 114 -3.94 -33.59 -6.33
N GLY A 115 -4.90 -34.49 -6.62
CA GLY A 115 -6.07 -34.68 -5.77
C GLY A 115 -7.19 -33.62 -5.95
N GLY A 116 -7.08 -32.72 -6.92
CA GLY A 116 -8.12 -31.71 -7.22
C GLY A 116 -9.49 -32.30 -7.55
N SER A 117 -9.53 -33.46 -8.23
CA SER A 117 -10.78 -34.18 -8.51
C SER A 117 -11.48 -34.73 -7.26
N THR A 118 -10.76 -34.83 -6.14
CA THR A 118 -11.25 -35.45 -4.90
C THR A 118 -11.58 -34.46 -3.78
N LEU A 119 -11.52 -33.15 -4.05
CA LEU A 119 -11.75 -32.11 -3.04
C LEU A 119 -13.14 -32.21 -2.39
N HIS A 120 -14.16 -32.52 -3.19
CA HIS A 120 -15.56 -32.56 -2.77
C HIS A 120 -16.16 -33.98 -2.70
N CYS A 121 -15.41 -35.04 -3.04
CA CYS A 121 -15.94 -36.40 -3.01
C CYS A 121 -15.88 -37.08 -1.64
N ASN A 122 -15.26 -36.44 -0.65
CA ASN A 122 -15.03 -37.03 0.66
C ASN A 122 -16.13 -36.55 1.62
N SER A 123 -16.99 -37.47 2.11
CA SER A 123 -18.07 -37.18 3.08
C SER A 123 -17.63 -36.54 4.40
N SER A 124 -16.34 -36.35 4.63
CA SER A 124 -15.77 -35.94 5.93
C SER A 124 -15.13 -34.55 5.95
N GLY A 125 -15.22 -33.73 4.88
CA GLY A 125 -14.67 -32.36 4.84
C GLY A 125 -13.13 -32.24 4.90
N ILE A 126 -12.45 -33.32 5.27
CA ILE A 126 -10.99 -33.48 5.37
C ILE A 126 -10.26 -33.35 4.02
N GLY A 127 -10.99 -33.46 2.90
CA GLY A 127 -10.45 -33.32 1.54
C GLY A 127 -9.74 -31.99 1.31
N LEU A 128 -10.32 -30.88 1.80
CA LEU A 128 -9.77 -29.53 1.64
C LEU A 128 -8.40 -29.39 2.32
N LEU A 129 -8.25 -29.90 3.54
CA LEU A 129 -7.01 -29.82 4.32
C LEU A 129 -5.90 -30.77 3.82
N ARG A 130 -6.24 -31.75 2.98
CA ARG A 130 -5.29 -32.76 2.45
C ARG A 130 -5.02 -32.60 0.96
N SER A 131 -5.41 -31.47 0.39
CA SER A 131 -5.18 -31.11 -1.01
C SER A 131 -3.69 -31.07 -1.36
N GLY A 132 -3.37 -31.31 -2.64
CA GLY A 132 -1.99 -31.21 -3.14
C GLY A 132 -1.37 -29.83 -2.88
N VAL A 133 -2.11 -28.75 -3.17
CA VAL A 133 -1.65 -27.37 -2.96
C VAL A 133 -1.17 -27.12 -1.53
N LEU A 134 -1.93 -27.57 -0.53
CA LEU A 134 -1.53 -27.37 0.88
C LEU A 134 -0.37 -28.26 1.29
N LYS A 135 -0.26 -29.47 0.72
CA LYS A 135 0.92 -30.32 0.95
C LYS A 135 2.18 -29.68 0.39
N ASP A 136 2.10 -29.04 -0.77
CA ASP A 136 3.23 -28.36 -1.39
C ASP A 136 3.64 -27.14 -0.54
N ILE A 137 2.68 -26.33 -0.08
CA ILE A 137 2.94 -25.21 0.84
C ILE A 137 3.55 -25.72 2.15
N LYS A 138 2.99 -26.78 2.74
CA LYS A 138 3.52 -27.38 3.96
C LYS A 138 4.97 -27.83 3.76
N SER A 139 5.23 -28.55 2.68
CA SER A 139 6.58 -29.04 2.34
C SER A 139 7.53 -27.86 2.14
N PHE A 140 7.09 -26.82 1.42
CA PHE A 140 7.88 -25.61 1.24
C PHE A 140 8.26 -24.96 2.59
N VAL A 141 7.31 -24.85 3.53
CA VAL A 141 7.59 -24.30 4.87
C VAL A 141 8.52 -25.20 5.69
N GLU A 142 8.40 -26.53 5.55
CA GLU A 142 9.24 -27.50 6.27
C GLU A 142 10.69 -27.53 5.75
N PHE A 143 10.91 -27.29 4.45
CA PHE A 143 12.22 -27.42 3.81
C PHE A 143 12.90 -26.10 3.43
N SER A 144 12.21 -24.96 3.55
CA SER A 144 12.81 -23.65 3.23
C SER A 144 13.26 -22.93 4.49
N ASP A 145 14.47 -22.39 4.47
CA ASP A 145 14.94 -21.47 5.50
C ASP A 145 14.16 -20.15 5.42
N GLU A 146 13.64 -19.69 6.56
CA GLU A 146 12.95 -18.39 6.63
C GLU A 146 13.96 -17.25 6.40
N ILE A 147 13.58 -16.29 5.54
CA ILE A 147 14.37 -15.08 5.29
C ILE A 147 13.64 -13.89 5.90
N PRO A 148 13.99 -13.47 7.12
CA PRO A 148 13.31 -12.37 7.77
C PRO A 148 13.64 -11.03 7.10
N PHE A 149 12.77 -10.04 7.31
CA PHE A 149 13.12 -8.65 7.03
C PHE A 149 14.24 -8.19 7.96
N ALA A 150 15.20 -7.44 7.42
CA ALA A 150 16.34 -6.92 8.19
C ALA A 150 15.93 -6.04 9.38
N LYS A 151 14.76 -5.41 9.29
CA LYS A 151 14.09 -4.72 10.39
C LYS A 151 12.65 -5.19 10.46
N PRO A 152 12.07 -5.35 11.65
CA PRO A 152 10.66 -5.64 11.77
C PRO A 152 9.86 -4.55 11.08
N ILE A 153 8.88 -4.94 10.26
CA ILE A 153 7.99 -3.99 9.60
C ILE A 153 7.25 -3.22 10.70
N PRO A 154 7.37 -1.88 10.74
CA PRO A 154 6.59 -1.05 11.64
C PRO A 154 5.12 -1.39 11.51
N ARG A 155 4.55 -1.97 12.57
CA ARG A 155 3.10 -2.12 12.65
C ARG A 155 2.56 -0.71 12.90
N GLY A 156 1.67 -0.23 12.02
CA GLY A 156 1.06 1.08 12.18
C GLY A 156 0.55 1.26 13.60
N ASN A 157 0.64 2.49 14.13
CA ASN A 157 0.24 2.79 15.49
C ASN A 157 -1.10 2.11 15.77
N PRO A 158 -1.22 1.29 16.85
CA PRO A 158 -2.49 0.69 17.18
C PRO A 158 -3.49 1.84 17.23
N ILE A 159 -4.55 1.75 16.43
CA ILE A 159 -5.65 2.71 16.51
C ILE A 159 -6.03 2.68 17.98
N SER A 160 -5.71 3.75 18.70
CA SER A 160 -6.08 3.84 20.08
C SER A 160 -7.61 3.92 20.04
N LEU A 161 -8.26 2.78 20.25
CA LEU A 161 -9.63 2.73 20.74
C LEU A 161 -9.68 3.25 22.19
N ARG A 162 -8.72 4.08 22.62
CA ARG A 162 -9.02 5.27 23.41
C ARG A 162 -10.08 6.02 22.61
N ARG A 163 -11.33 5.58 22.80
CA ARG A 163 -12.52 6.41 22.80
C ARG A 163 -12.01 7.74 23.34
N ASN A 164 -11.80 8.71 22.47
CA ASN A 164 -11.62 10.09 22.89
C ASN A 164 -12.91 10.34 23.64
N SER A 165 -12.88 10.12 24.95
CA SER A 165 -13.87 10.61 25.87
C SER A 165 -13.75 12.09 25.68
N ILE A 166 -14.54 12.60 24.74
CA ILE A 166 -15.04 13.97 24.75
C ILE A 166 -15.30 14.20 26.24
N PRO A 167 -14.64 15.19 26.88
CA PRO A 167 -14.92 15.51 28.27
C PRO A 167 -16.43 15.65 28.39
N LEU A 168 -17.09 14.65 28.99
CA LEU A 168 -18.48 14.79 29.36
C LEU A 168 -18.40 15.75 30.54
N GLU A 169 -18.73 17.02 30.31
CA GLU A 169 -19.21 17.86 31.39
C GLU A 169 -20.42 17.13 31.98
N ILE A 170 -20.21 16.59 33.17
CA ILE A 170 -21.18 15.75 33.90
C ILE A 170 -22.46 16.55 34.17
N ASP A 171 -22.34 17.87 34.25
CA ASP A 171 -23.43 18.82 34.52
C ASP A 171 -24.51 18.83 33.44
N GLU A 172 -24.18 18.41 32.22
CA GLU A 172 -25.10 18.47 31.09
C GLU A 172 -25.79 17.12 30.82
N LEU A 173 -25.43 16.04 31.52
CA LEU A 173 -26.03 14.72 31.32
C LEU A 173 -27.53 14.70 31.63
N ASP A 174 -27.99 15.57 32.54
CA ASP A 174 -29.39 15.69 32.98
C ASP A 174 -30.29 16.37 31.95
N SER A 175 -29.73 17.05 30.94
CA SER A 175 -30.50 17.63 29.82
C SER A 175 -30.99 16.58 28.83
N ARG A 176 -30.42 15.35 28.88
CA ARG A 176 -30.81 14.25 28.00
C ARG A 176 -32.00 13.54 28.62
N GLY A 177 -33.20 13.78 28.07
CA GLY A 177 -34.42 13.14 28.53
C GLY A 177 -34.23 11.62 28.72
N LEU A 178 -34.88 11.06 29.75
CA LEU A 178 -34.73 9.67 30.22
C LEU A 178 -34.94 8.58 29.15
N HIS A 179 -35.51 8.94 28.00
CA HIS A 179 -35.75 8.04 26.86
C HIS A 179 -34.51 7.86 25.95
N ILE A 180 -33.47 8.68 26.11
CA ILE A 180 -32.25 8.60 25.29
C ILE A 180 -31.25 7.69 25.99
N PRO A 181 -30.85 6.56 25.37
CA PRO A 181 -29.93 5.63 26.00
C PRO A 181 -28.56 6.27 26.24
N ARG A 182 -27.96 5.99 27.41
CA ARG A 182 -26.63 6.53 27.81
C ARG A 182 -25.49 6.11 26.88
N TRP A 183 -25.68 5.04 26.10
CA TRP A 183 -24.71 4.57 25.10
C TRP A 183 -24.73 5.38 23.80
N LEU A 184 -25.80 6.16 23.55
CA LEU A 184 -25.90 6.99 22.37
C LEU A 184 -25.07 8.27 22.56
N SER A 185 -24.19 8.56 21.60
CA SER A 185 -23.43 9.80 21.56
C SER A 185 -24.37 11.00 21.56
N ARG A 186 -23.92 12.13 22.13
CA ARG A 186 -24.67 13.38 22.02
C ARG A 186 -24.83 13.74 20.54
N PHE A 187 -25.99 14.33 20.21
CA PHE A 187 -26.11 15.02 18.95
C PHE A 187 -25.08 16.17 18.91
N PRO A 188 -24.45 16.45 17.77
CA PRO A 188 -23.55 17.59 17.65
C PRO A 188 -24.29 18.89 17.99
N ASP A 189 -23.64 19.81 18.68
CA ASP A 189 -24.26 21.10 19.01
C ASP A 189 -24.51 21.94 17.75
N GLU A 190 -25.44 22.89 17.84
CA GLU A 190 -25.75 23.80 16.73
C GLU A 190 -24.50 24.55 16.21
N SER A 191 -23.53 24.81 17.08
CA SER A 191 -22.21 25.38 16.74
C SER A 191 -21.38 24.46 15.80
N SER A 192 -21.55 23.14 15.91
CA SER A 192 -20.93 22.15 15.02
C SER A 192 -21.52 22.19 13.61
N TYR A 193 -22.78 22.60 13.48
CA TYR A 193 -23.48 22.74 12.19
C TYR A 193 -23.33 24.13 11.56
N LYS A 194 -23.15 25.19 12.36
CA LYS A 194 -22.96 26.58 11.87
C LYS A 194 -21.71 26.74 10.99
N ASN A 195 -20.65 25.98 11.26
CA ASN A 195 -19.45 25.95 10.43
C ASN A 195 -19.56 25.05 9.18
N CYS A 196 -20.64 24.27 9.07
CA CYS A 196 -20.86 23.38 7.93
C CYS A 196 -21.13 24.21 6.67
N GLY A 197 -22.00 25.23 6.75
CA GLY A 197 -22.35 26.10 5.62
C GLY A 197 -21.13 26.75 4.94
N VAL A 198 -20.24 27.35 5.74
CA VAL A 198 -19.03 28.03 5.24
C VAL A 198 -18.05 27.06 4.56
N ARG A 199 -17.97 25.81 5.05
CA ARG A 199 -17.11 24.76 4.48
C ARG A 199 -17.65 24.22 3.15
N TRP A 200 -18.96 24.21 2.94
CA TRP A 200 -19.57 23.80 1.67
C TRP A 200 -19.55 24.93 0.64
N GLU A 201 -19.76 26.18 1.06
CA GLU A 201 -19.68 27.38 0.21
C GLU A 201 -18.30 27.51 -0.44
N LYS A 202 -17.23 27.39 0.37
CA LYS A 202 -15.85 27.51 -0.10
C LYS A 202 -15.42 26.40 -1.07
N ARG A 203 -16.09 25.22 -1.03
CA ARG A 203 -15.89 24.17 -2.05
C ARG A 203 -16.60 24.50 -3.36
N ARG A 204 -17.81 25.06 -3.31
CA ARG A 204 -18.55 25.46 -4.52
C ARG A 204 -17.91 26.65 -5.23
N GLU A 205 -17.38 27.62 -4.49
CA GLU A 205 -16.66 28.75 -5.08
C GLU A 205 -15.30 28.34 -5.68
N GLY A 206 -14.66 27.29 -5.15
CA GLY A 206 -13.46 26.71 -5.75
C GLY A 206 -13.71 25.90 -7.03
N GLU A 207 -14.90 25.32 -7.21
CA GLU A 207 -15.30 24.61 -8.43
C GLU A 207 -15.88 25.53 -9.53
N LEU A 208 -16.37 26.70 -9.18
CA LEU A 208 -16.93 27.67 -10.14
C LEU A 208 -15.89 28.62 -10.76
N GLY A 209 -14.62 28.56 -10.33
CA GLY A 209 -13.52 29.34 -10.91
C GLY A 209 -12.86 28.71 -12.15
N LEU A 210 -13.27 27.52 -12.60
CA LEU A 210 -12.67 26.81 -13.74
C LEU A 210 -13.66 26.50 -14.87
N VAL A 211 -14.80 27.18 -14.92
CA VAL A 211 -15.71 27.12 -16.07
C VAL A 211 -16.07 28.53 -16.51
N GLY A 212 -15.17 29.16 -17.26
CA GLY A 212 -15.47 30.43 -17.92
C GLY A 212 -14.24 31.23 -18.31
N GLU A 213 -13.52 30.78 -19.32
CA GLU A 213 -12.87 31.66 -20.29
C GLU A 213 -12.62 30.85 -21.58
N PHE A 214 -13.49 31.08 -22.57
CA PHE A 214 -13.21 30.94 -23.99
C PHE A 214 -13.03 32.35 -24.55
#